data_AF-A0A0C2C4L9-F1
#
_entry.id   AF-A0A0C2C4L9-F1
#
_cell.length_a   1.000
_cell.length_b   1.000
_cell.length_c   1.000
_cell.angle_alpha   90.00
_cell.angle_beta   90.00
_cell.angle_gamma   90.00
#
_symmetry.space_group_name_H-M   'P 1'
#
loop_
_entity.id
_entity.type
_entity.pdbx_description
1 polymer ?
#
loop_
_entity_poly.entity_id
_entity_poly.type
_entity_poly.pdbx_seq_one_letter_code
_entity_poly.pdbx_strand_id
1 'polypeptide(L)'
;LCKANLDFHMDASTPINTLIVPLHRTASNTNDKFEYSINMKYVQEVVQMMGDTPRVPDEVERKNFKFRAEDYRDAVVMPWYRNLEQPVFYYVAEILENLTPSSPFPDEEYSSFNEYFIKKYNLEIYDQTQHLLDVDFTSNRLNLLLPRAGGGRRKSATPKADDSTALSRQRQIYVPELMDRHPISATLWNLISALPSFFYRINHLLLADELRQKILVDALGYTK
;
A
#
# COMPACT_ATOMS: atom_id res chain seq x y z
N LEU A 1 4.30 -29.22 10.37
CA LEU A 1 4.39 -27.75 10.53
C LEU A 1 3.43 -27.12 9.54
N CYS A 2 2.24 -26.75 10.01
CA CYS A 2 1.09 -26.41 9.19
C CYS A 2 1.37 -25.22 8.27
N LYS A 3 1.45 -25.47 6.96
CA LYS A 3 1.19 -24.46 5.92
C LYS A 3 -0.32 -24.27 5.81
N ALA A 4 -0.97 -23.86 6.90
CA ALA A 4 -2.35 -23.41 6.81
C ALA A 4 -2.31 -22.01 6.19
N ASN A 5 -2.82 -21.88 4.96
CA ASN A 5 -3.13 -20.59 4.41
C ASN A 5 -4.24 -19.95 5.25
N LEU A 6 -4.30 -18.61 5.27
CA LEU A 6 -5.45 -17.89 5.81
C LEU A 6 -6.69 -18.33 5.03
N ASP A 7 -7.65 -18.96 5.70
CA ASP A 7 -8.91 -19.36 5.09
C ASP A 7 -10.03 -18.49 5.69
N PHE A 8 -10.86 -17.93 4.82
CA PHE A 8 -11.97 -17.05 5.17
C PHE A 8 -13.26 -17.70 4.72
N HIS A 9 -14.01 -18.27 5.65
CA HIS A 9 -15.35 -18.80 5.36
C HIS A 9 -16.38 -17.65 5.40
N MET A 10 -17.07 -17.42 4.30
CA MET A 10 -18.12 -16.39 4.16
C MET A 10 -19.54 -16.97 4.31
N ASP A 11 -19.70 -18.03 5.10
CA ASP A 11 -20.97 -18.74 5.21
C ASP A 11 -22.01 -17.90 5.96
N ALA A 12 -23.31 -18.14 5.68
CA ALA A 12 -24.43 -17.44 6.34
C ALA A 12 -24.49 -17.66 7.86
N SER A 13 -23.72 -18.61 8.39
CA SER A 13 -23.52 -18.85 9.82
C SER A 13 -22.47 -17.93 10.46
N THR A 14 -21.76 -17.12 9.67
CA THR A 14 -20.71 -16.21 10.17
C THR A 14 -21.37 -15.00 10.84
N PRO A 15 -21.28 -14.84 12.17
CA PRO A 15 -22.14 -13.92 12.93
C PRO A 15 -21.70 -12.45 12.87
N ILE A 16 -20.68 -12.11 12.08
CA ILE A 16 -20.00 -10.82 12.16
C ILE A 16 -20.26 -9.99 10.90
N ASN A 17 -21.42 -9.33 10.86
CA ASN A 17 -21.65 -8.17 9.98
C ASN A 17 -20.99 -6.93 10.60
N THR A 18 -19.66 -6.93 10.76
CA THR A 18 -18.93 -5.78 11.30
C THR A 18 -18.40 -4.92 10.17
N LEU A 19 -18.87 -3.67 10.14
CA LEU A 19 -18.32 -2.63 9.27
C LEU A 19 -17.07 -2.03 9.92
N ILE A 20 -15.98 -1.98 9.17
CA ILE A 20 -14.72 -1.34 9.58
C ILE A 20 -14.64 -0.01 8.88
N VAL A 21 -14.42 1.05 9.64
CA VAL A 21 -14.38 2.43 9.12
C VAL A 21 -13.10 3.10 9.60
N PRO A 22 -12.37 3.83 8.73
CA PRO A 22 -11.22 4.60 9.16
C PRO A 22 -11.64 5.72 10.12
N LEU A 23 -10.83 5.95 11.15
CA LEU A 23 -11.04 7.02 12.12
C LEU A 23 -10.01 8.13 11.91
N HIS A 24 -10.46 9.37 11.96
CA HIS A 24 -9.62 10.56 11.96
C HIS A 24 -9.23 10.89 13.41
N ARG A 25 -7.94 11.10 13.64
CA ARG A 25 -7.37 11.42 14.94
C ARG A 25 -7.26 12.94 15.10
N THR A 26 -7.91 13.51 16.11
CA THR A 26 -7.82 14.92 16.47
C THR A 26 -7.15 15.10 17.83
N ALA A 27 -6.26 16.08 17.95
CA ALA A 27 -5.68 16.44 19.24
C ALA A 27 -6.74 17.21 20.06
N SER A 28 -7.03 16.77 21.28
CA SER A 28 -7.93 17.50 22.17
C SER A 28 -7.17 18.66 22.82
N ASN A 29 -7.77 19.85 22.83
CA ASN A 29 -7.15 21.04 23.42
C ASN A 29 -7.16 21.03 24.96
N THR A 30 -7.89 20.10 25.60
CA THR A 30 -8.18 20.15 27.05
C THR A 30 -7.47 19.09 27.86
N ASN A 31 -6.95 18.04 27.23
CA ASN A 31 -6.15 16.99 27.86
C ASN A 31 -5.20 16.43 26.79
N ASP A 32 -4.04 15.89 27.19
CA ASP A 32 -3.07 15.18 26.33
C ASP A 32 -3.63 13.84 25.78
N LYS A 33 -4.91 13.84 25.39
CA LYS A 33 -5.68 12.72 24.89
C LYS A 33 -6.08 13.01 23.45
N PHE A 34 -6.04 11.95 22.65
CA PHE A 34 -6.49 11.98 21.26
C PHE A 34 -7.96 11.61 21.20
N GLU A 35 -8.72 12.39 20.44
CA GLU A 35 -10.10 12.09 20.08
C GLU A 35 -10.12 11.43 18.70
N TYR A 36 -11.04 10.49 18.52
CA TYR A 36 -11.20 9.75 17.27
C TYR A 36 -12.62 9.97 16.76
N SER A 37 -12.75 10.46 15.54
CA SER A 37 -14.04 10.71 14.90
C SER A 37 -14.07 10.15 13.49
N ILE A 38 -15.25 9.73 13.05
CA ILE A 38 -15.44 9.23 11.68
C ILE A 38 -15.56 10.44 10.74
N ASN A 39 -14.65 10.54 9.78
CA ASN A 39 -14.79 11.51 8.70
C ASN A 39 -15.59 10.90 7.55
N MET A 40 -16.93 11.03 7.64
CA MET A 40 -17.84 10.46 6.63
C MET A 40 -17.64 11.08 5.24
N LYS A 41 -17.25 12.36 5.16
CA LYS A 41 -16.98 13.05 3.90
C LYS A 41 -15.81 12.39 3.16
N TYR A 42 -14.71 12.15 3.85
CA TYR A 42 -13.56 11.43 3.30
C TYR A 42 -13.95 10.03 2.80
N VAL A 43 -14.73 9.28 3.59
CA VAL A 43 -15.19 7.94 3.19
C VAL A 43 -16.02 7.99 1.91
N GLN A 44 -16.96 8.94 1.81
CA GLN A 44 -17.79 9.12 0.62
C GLN A 44 -16.96 9.49 -0.61
N GLU A 45 -16.02 10.42 -0.47
CA GLU A 45 -15.11 10.84 -1.55
C GLU A 45 -14.26 9.67 -2.05
N VAL A 46 -13.69 8.87 -1.15
CA VAL A 46 -12.90 7.69 -1.51
C VAL A 46 -13.76 6.66 -2.25
N VAL A 47 -14.97 6.37 -1.75
CA VAL A 47 -15.87 5.39 -2.37
C VAL A 47 -16.32 5.84 -3.76
N GLN A 48 -16.57 7.14 -3.95
CA GLN A 48 -16.91 7.70 -5.27
C GLN A 48 -15.75 7.57 -6.24
N MET A 49 -14.51 7.85 -5.79
CA MET A 49 -13.32 7.77 -6.63
C MET A 49 -12.91 6.34 -6.98
N MET A 50 -13.14 5.35 -6.10
CA MET A 50 -12.78 3.94 -6.37
C MET A 50 -13.44 3.36 -7.63
N GLY A 51 -14.61 3.87 -8.03
CA GLY A 51 -15.31 3.39 -9.23
C GLY A 51 -14.62 3.76 -10.55
N ASP A 52 -13.69 4.73 -10.53
CA ASP A 52 -13.10 5.35 -11.72
C ASP A 52 -11.55 5.28 -11.72
N THR A 53 -10.95 4.49 -10.81
CA THR A 53 -9.50 4.28 -10.76
C THR A 53 -9.07 3.11 -11.65
N PRO A 54 -8.04 3.24 -12.50
CA PRO A 54 -7.16 4.39 -12.65
C PRO A 54 -7.78 5.42 -13.59
N ARG A 55 -7.77 6.70 -13.18
CA ARG A 55 -8.31 7.77 -14.01
C ARG A 55 -7.30 8.11 -15.11
N VAL A 56 -7.74 8.04 -16.37
CA VAL A 56 -6.94 8.48 -17.51
C VAL A 56 -7.15 9.98 -17.70
N PRO A 57 -6.14 10.84 -17.46
CA PRO A 57 -6.29 12.28 -17.59
C PRO A 57 -6.35 12.72 -19.06
N ASP A 58 -7.17 13.73 -19.35
CA ASP A 58 -7.25 14.35 -20.67
C ASP A 58 -5.94 15.08 -21.04
N GLU A 59 -5.66 15.25 -22.34
CA GLU A 59 -4.45 15.94 -22.80
C GLU A 59 -4.32 17.36 -22.23
N VAL A 60 -5.42 18.08 -22.04
CA VAL A 60 -5.41 19.44 -21.49
C VAL A 60 -4.99 19.43 -20.03
N GLU A 61 -5.43 18.44 -19.25
CA GLU A 61 -5.01 18.27 -17.86
C GLU A 61 -3.52 17.91 -17.79
N ARG A 62 -3.08 16.99 -18.66
CA ARG A 62 -1.68 16.58 -18.75
C ARG A 62 -0.75 17.73 -19.12
N LYS A 63 -1.12 18.58 -20.07
CA LYS A 63 -0.33 19.77 -20.46
C LYS A 63 -0.24 20.81 -19.34
N ASN A 64 -1.23 20.87 -18.47
CA ASN A 64 -1.26 21.78 -17.31
C ASN A 64 -0.71 21.15 -16.03
N PHE A 65 -0.24 19.90 -16.10
CA PHE A 65 0.32 19.21 -14.94
C PHE A 65 1.52 19.99 -14.40
N LYS A 66 1.54 20.17 -13.08
CA LYS A 66 2.67 20.74 -12.36
C LYS A 66 3.01 19.87 -11.18
N PHE A 67 4.22 19.35 -11.19
CA PHE A 67 4.68 18.50 -10.11
C PHE A 67 4.74 19.24 -8.77
N ARG A 68 4.24 18.60 -7.71
CA ARG A 68 4.31 19.08 -6.33
C ARG A 68 4.76 17.94 -5.43
N ALA A 69 5.93 18.04 -4.84
CA ALA A 69 6.50 16.95 -4.03
C ALA A 69 5.61 16.56 -2.84
N GLU A 70 4.95 17.54 -2.20
CA GLU A 70 4.06 17.31 -1.04
C GLU A 70 2.92 16.33 -1.34
N ASP A 71 2.40 16.38 -2.57
CA ASP A 71 1.28 15.56 -3.03
C ASP A 71 1.62 14.07 -3.16
N TYR A 72 2.91 13.73 -3.21
CA TYR A 72 3.41 12.37 -3.46
C TYR A 72 4.13 11.73 -2.26
N ARG A 73 4.37 12.45 -1.15
CA ARG A 73 5.14 11.92 0.01
C ARG A 73 4.48 10.75 0.75
N ASP A 74 3.16 10.73 0.87
CA ASP A 74 2.39 9.64 1.50
C ASP A 74 1.33 9.11 0.52
N ALA A 75 1.70 8.99 -0.76
CA ALA A 75 0.78 8.61 -1.82
C ALA A 75 0.93 7.16 -2.25
N VAL A 76 -0.20 6.55 -2.62
CA VAL A 76 -0.23 5.34 -3.43
C VAL A 76 -0.50 5.77 -4.87
N VAL A 77 0.30 5.25 -5.80
CA VAL A 77 0.24 5.63 -7.21
C VAL A 77 0.04 4.40 -8.08
N MET A 78 -0.61 4.60 -9.23
CA MET A 78 -0.82 3.56 -10.23
C MET A 78 -0.60 4.13 -11.63
N PRO A 79 0.06 3.39 -12.55
CA PRO A 79 0.22 3.84 -13.92
C PRO A 79 -1.14 3.89 -14.64
N TRP A 80 -1.52 5.02 -15.22
CA TRP A 80 -2.77 5.12 -16.01
C TRP A 80 -2.60 4.66 -17.47
N TYR A 81 -1.36 4.46 -17.94
CA TYR A 81 -1.06 4.10 -19.33
C TYR A 81 -0.95 2.59 -19.60
N ARG A 82 -1.05 1.74 -18.57
CA ARG A 82 -0.95 0.28 -18.70
C ARG A 82 -1.78 -0.43 -17.65
N ASN A 83 -2.14 -1.69 -17.92
CA ASN A 83 -2.84 -2.55 -16.97
C ASN A 83 -4.16 -1.94 -16.44
N LEU A 84 -4.93 -1.28 -17.30
CA LEU A 84 -6.18 -0.60 -16.93
C LEU A 84 -7.23 -1.54 -16.28
N GLU A 85 -7.34 -2.78 -16.76
CA GLU A 85 -8.29 -3.76 -16.22
C GLU A 85 -7.91 -4.24 -14.81
N GLN A 86 -6.61 -4.28 -14.51
CA GLN A 86 -6.08 -4.72 -13.22
C GLN A 86 -4.92 -3.80 -12.81
N PRO A 87 -5.24 -2.63 -12.23
CA PRO A 87 -4.24 -1.66 -11.84
C PRO A 87 -3.29 -2.24 -10.80
N VAL A 88 -2.00 -1.95 -10.98
CA VAL A 88 -0.97 -2.32 -10.01
C VAL A 88 -0.66 -1.09 -9.17
N PHE A 89 -0.78 -1.25 -7.86
CA PHE A 89 -0.53 -0.19 -6.89
C PHE A 89 0.92 -0.18 -6.44
N TYR A 90 1.44 1.03 -6.24
CA TYR A 90 2.80 1.27 -5.80
C TYR A 90 2.83 2.31 -4.68
N TYR A 91 3.71 2.11 -3.71
CA TYR A 91 4.04 3.11 -2.70
C TYR A 91 5.12 4.03 -3.25
N VAL A 92 4.94 5.33 -3.08
CA VAL A 92 6.04 6.28 -3.28
C VAL A 92 7.00 6.13 -2.10
N ALA A 93 8.21 5.62 -2.36
CA ALA A 93 9.23 5.43 -1.33
C ALA A 93 10.07 6.70 -1.14
N GLU A 94 10.51 7.29 -2.26
CA GLU A 94 11.35 8.49 -2.27
C GLU A 94 11.06 9.34 -3.51
N ILE A 95 11.23 10.65 -3.37
CA ILE A 95 11.18 11.59 -4.49
C ILE A 95 12.61 11.89 -4.91
N LEU A 96 12.95 11.55 -6.15
CA LEU A 96 14.30 11.66 -6.69
C LEU A 96 14.51 13.04 -7.31
N GLU A 97 14.93 14.01 -6.48
CA GLU A 97 15.15 15.39 -6.91
C GLU A 97 16.25 15.54 -7.98
N ASN A 98 17.20 14.60 -8.00
CA ASN A 98 18.32 14.58 -8.94
C ASN A 98 17.95 14.05 -10.34
N LEU A 99 16.76 13.47 -10.52
CA LEU A 99 16.33 12.88 -11.78
C LEU A 99 15.16 13.66 -12.37
N THR A 100 15.18 13.76 -13.70
CA THR A 100 14.15 14.42 -14.51
C THR A 100 13.80 13.52 -15.70
N PRO A 101 12.72 13.77 -16.45
CA PRO A 101 12.38 12.98 -17.63
C PRO A 101 13.48 12.92 -18.73
N SER A 102 14.41 13.87 -18.73
CA SER A 102 15.57 13.87 -19.65
C SER A 102 16.79 13.10 -19.12
N SER A 103 16.74 12.61 -17.88
CA SER A 103 17.80 11.78 -17.29
C SER A 103 17.91 10.43 -17.99
N PRO A 104 19.09 9.77 -17.93
CA PRO A 104 19.32 8.50 -18.60
C PRO A 104 18.41 7.39 -18.05
N PHE A 105 17.88 6.58 -18.97
CA PHE A 105 17.04 5.44 -18.61
C PHE A 105 17.91 4.26 -18.13
N PRO A 106 17.44 3.41 -17.20
CA PRO A 106 18.24 2.28 -16.72
C PRO A 106 18.60 1.22 -17.77
N ASP A 107 17.80 1.08 -18.83
CA ASP A 107 18.07 0.16 -19.94
C ASP A 107 18.89 0.87 -21.04
N GLU A 108 19.97 0.22 -21.51
CA GLU A 108 20.88 0.76 -22.54
C GLU A 108 20.21 1.00 -23.90
N GLU A 109 19.02 0.43 -24.14
CA GLU A 109 18.24 0.61 -25.38
C GLU A 109 17.65 2.02 -25.53
N TYR A 110 17.51 2.77 -24.43
CA TYR A 110 16.86 4.08 -24.40
C TYR A 110 17.79 5.11 -23.75
N SER A 111 17.96 6.26 -24.42
CA SER A 111 18.84 7.33 -23.91
C SER A 111 18.23 8.07 -22.72
N SER A 112 16.90 8.14 -22.61
CA SER A 112 16.20 8.89 -21.56
C SER A 112 14.79 8.34 -21.30
N PHE A 113 14.17 8.75 -20.19
CA PHE A 113 12.76 8.40 -19.90
C PHE A 113 11.82 8.92 -21.00
N ASN A 114 12.03 10.13 -21.52
CA ASN A 114 11.27 10.66 -22.65
C ASN A 114 11.28 9.71 -23.85
N GLU A 115 12.46 9.25 -24.27
CA GLU A 115 12.60 8.37 -25.42
C GLU A 115 11.89 7.03 -25.20
N TYR A 116 12.01 6.47 -24.00
CA TYR A 116 11.33 5.23 -23.63
C TYR A 116 9.81 5.36 -23.74
N PHE A 117 9.21 6.40 -23.15
CA PHE A 117 7.76 6.58 -23.15
C PHE A 117 7.20 6.91 -24.55
N ILE A 118 7.94 7.66 -25.36
CA ILE A 118 7.58 7.93 -26.75
C ILE A 118 7.65 6.63 -27.58
N LYS A 119 8.77 5.89 -27.53
CA LYS A 119 8.95 4.69 -28.35
C LYS A 119 8.01 3.55 -27.97
N LYS A 120 7.79 3.32 -26.67
CA LYS A 120 7.07 2.14 -26.18
C LYS A 120 5.56 2.37 -26.04
N TYR A 121 5.16 3.57 -25.64
CA TYR A 121 3.76 3.89 -25.33
C TYR A 121 3.19 5.02 -26.18
N ASN A 122 4.00 5.65 -27.05
CA ASN A 122 3.60 6.84 -27.82
C ASN A 122 3.10 7.98 -26.93
N LEU A 123 3.75 8.17 -25.77
CA LEU A 123 3.41 9.19 -24.78
C LEU A 123 4.53 10.22 -24.67
N GLU A 124 4.18 11.48 -24.91
CA GLU A 124 5.02 12.63 -24.61
C GLU A 124 4.82 13.06 -23.16
N ILE A 125 5.91 13.41 -22.48
CA ILE A 125 5.90 13.98 -21.13
C ILE A 125 5.97 15.49 -21.26
N TYR A 126 5.03 16.22 -20.65
CA TYR A 126 4.94 17.67 -20.79
C TYR A 126 5.77 18.42 -19.75
N ASP A 127 5.70 18.02 -18.48
CA ASP A 127 6.51 18.65 -17.43
C ASP A 127 7.92 18.07 -17.41
N GLN A 128 8.84 18.71 -18.12
CA GLN A 128 10.24 18.28 -18.19
C GLN A 128 11.05 18.62 -16.92
N THR A 129 10.50 19.44 -16.03
CA THR A 129 11.15 19.85 -14.77
C THR A 129 10.75 19.00 -13.58
N GLN A 130 9.78 18.10 -13.74
CA GLN A 130 9.29 17.25 -12.66
C GLN A 130 10.39 16.31 -12.13
N HIS A 131 10.38 16.08 -10.82
CA HIS A 131 11.21 15.07 -10.18
C HIS A 131 10.59 13.69 -10.37
N LEU A 132 11.43 12.65 -10.47
CA LEU A 132 10.95 11.28 -10.61
C LEU A 132 10.65 10.63 -9.25
N LEU A 133 9.88 9.55 -9.24
CA LEU A 133 9.48 8.82 -8.04
C LEU A 133 10.18 7.47 -8.00
N ASP A 134 10.88 7.16 -6.90
CA ASP A 134 11.24 5.78 -6.59
C ASP A 134 10.03 5.11 -5.91
N VAL A 135 9.59 4.00 -6.47
CA VAL A 135 8.38 3.32 -5.98
C VAL A 135 8.65 1.87 -5.59
N ASP A 136 7.95 1.44 -4.54
CA ASP A 136 7.92 0.07 -4.06
C ASP A 136 6.56 -0.57 -4.38
N PHE A 137 6.53 -1.87 -4.69
CA PHE A 137 5.27 -2.59 -4.88
C PHE A 137 4.46 -2.67 -3.59
N THR A 138 3.13 -2.54 -3.70
CA THR A 138 2.24 -2.93 -2.59
C THR A 138 2.30 -4.45 -2.38
N SER A 139 2.39 -4.89 -1.12
CA SER A 139 2.46 -6.32 -0.81
C SER A 139 1.12 -7.01 -1.08
N ASN A 140 1.13 -8.03 -1.94
CA ASN A 140 -0.02 -8.94 -2.12
C ASN A 140 -0.07 -10.07 -1.08
N ARG A 141 0.85 -10.09 -0.10
CA ARG A 141 0.91 -11.14 0.91
C ARG A 141 -0.16 -10.89 1.98
N LEU A 142 -1.13 -11.78 2.06
CA LEU A 142 -2.19 -11.73 3.08
C LEU A 142 -1.69 -12.12 4.48
N ASN A 143 -0.67 -12.99 4.58
CA ASN A 143 -0.12 -13.45 5.86
C ASN A 143 1.13 -12.67 6.25
N LEU A 144 0.98 -11.79 7.23
CA LEU A 144 2.00 -10.93 7.83
C LEU A 144 2.35 -11.35 9.28
N LEU A 145 1.88 -12.53 9.73
CA LEU A 145 2.06 -13.01 11.11
C LEU A 145 3.37 -13.76 11.33
N LEU A 146 4.13 -14.03 10.27
CA LEU A 146 5.38 -14.78 10.38
C LEU A 146 6.42 -13.97 11.16
N PRO A 147 7.02 -14.54 12.23
CA PRO A 147 7.99 -13.83 13.05
C PRO A 147 9.28 -13.57 12.25
N ARG A 148 9.85 -12.37 12.40
CA ARG A 148 11.13 -12.00 11.78
C ARG A 148 12.27 -12.97 12.12
N ALA A 149 12.23 -13.60 13.30
CA ALA A 149 13.29 -14.47 13.82
C ALA A 149 13.08 -15.97 13.57
N GLY A 150 11.90 -16.41 13.09
CA GLY A 150 11.56 -17.84 12.95
C GLY A 150 11.85 -18.45 11.57
N GLY A 151 12.26 -17.63 10.61
CA GLY A 151 12.74 -18.10 9.30
C GLY A 151 14.17 -18.57 9.40
N GLY A 152 14.40 -19.85 9.71
CA GLY A 152 15.72 -20.45 9.69
C GLY A 152 16.48 -20.13 8.39
N ARG A 153 17.73 -19.66 8.55
CA ARG A 153 18.70 -19.31 7.50
C ARG A 153 18.40 -18.03 6.69
N ARG A 154 18.33 -16.87 7.34
CA ARG A 154 19.11 -15.76 6.80
C ARG A 154 20.48 -15.83 7.44
N LYS A 155 21.45 -16.28 6.64
CA LYS A 155 22.88 -16.18 6.94
C LYS A 155 23.12 -14.86 7.65
N SER A 156 23.90 -14.89 8.72
CA SER A 156 24.77 -13.78 9.08
C SER A 156 25.57 -13.40 7.84
N ALA A 157 24.99 -12.59 6.97
CA ALA A 157 25.74 -11.74 6.09
C ALA A 157 26.30 -10.68 7.04
N THR A 158 27.57 -10.88 7.39
CA THR A 158 28.45 -9.76 7.73
C THR A 158 28.06 -8.57 6.86
N PRO A 159 27.91 -7.35 7.41
CA PRO A 159 27.72 -6.18 6.57
C PRO A 159 29.02 -6.02 5.78
N LYS A 160 29.06 -6.57 4.57
CA LYS A 160 30.08 -6.19 3.60
C LYS A 160 29.80 -4.73 3.31
N ALA A 161 30.81 -3.89 3.48
CA ALA A 161 30.75 -2.44 3.33
C ALA A 161 30.44 -1.96 1.89
N ASP A 162 29.97 -2.83 1.00
CA ASP A 162 29.61 -2.56 -0.41
C ASP A 162 28.21 -3.10 -0.77
N ASP A 163 27.34 -3.34 0.22
CA ASP A 163 26.01 -3.94 0.00
C ASP A 163 24.93 -2.92 -0.44
N SER A 164 25.30 -1.99 -1.33
CA SER A 164 24.34 -1.22 -2.13
C SER A 164 23.62 -2.10 -3.17
N THR A 165 24.01 -3.37 -3.29
CA THR A 165 23.55 -4.33 -4.29
C THR A 165 22.58 -5.41 -3.75
N ALA A 166 22.42 -5.64 -2.45
CA ALA A 166 21.29 -6.45 -1.93
C ALA A 166 19.94 -5.69 -1.90
N LEU A 167 19.99 -4.37 -2.08
CA LEU A 167 18.84 -3.52 -2.41
C LEU A 167 18.55 -3.47 -3.92
N SER A 168 19.15 -4.36 -4.72
CA SER A 168 18.81 -4.59 -6.15
C SER A 168 17.44 -5.25 -6.37
N ARG A 169 16.46 -4.95 -5.52
CA ARG A 169 15.11 -4.82 -6.09
C ARG A 169 15.26 -3.68 -7.09
N GLN A 170 15.11 -3.97 -8.39
CA GLN A 170 15.15 -2.96 -9.45
C GLN A 170 14.37 -1.73 -8.98
N ARG A 171 15.07 -0.63 -8.64
CA ARG A 171 14.44 0.62 -8.23
C ARG A 171 13.51 1.00 -9.37
N GLN A 172 12.21 0.99 -9.12
CA GLN A 172 11.26 1.32 -10.17
C GLN A 172 11.04 2.81 -10.13
N ILE A 173 11.70 3.48 -11.07
CA ILE A 173 11.61 4.92 -11.21
C ILE A 173 10.43 5.22 -12.13
N TYR A 174 9.46 5.99 -11.65
CA TYR A 174 8.30 6.43 -12.42
C TYR A 174 8.24 7.95 -12.57
N VAL A 175 7.54 8.38 -13.63
CA VAL A 175 7.27 9.78 -13.94
C VAL A 175 5.92 10.17 -13.33
N PRO A 176 5.85 11.14 -12.40
CA PRO A 176 4.62 11.53 -11.72
C PRO A 176 3.43 11.84 -12.65
N GLU A 177 3.67 12.53 -13.77
CA GLU A 177 2.63 12.86 -14.75
C GLU A 177 1.92 11.62 -15.33
N LEU A 178 2.65 10.51 -15.45
CA LEU A 178 2.14 9.26 -16.02
C LEU A 178 1.49 8.35 -14.97
N MET A 179 1.29 8.86 -13.76
CA MET A 179 0.75 8.12 -12.62
C MET A 179 -0.54 8.78 -12.13
N ASP A 180 -1.57 7.97 -11.94
CA ASP A 180 -2.76 8.37 -11.21
C ASP A 180 -2.54 8.14 -9.70
N ARG A 181 -3.04 9.07 -8.89
CA ARG A 181 -2.87 9.04 -7.44
C ARG A 181 -4.12 8.46 -6.80
N HIS A 182 -3.95 7.40 -6.04
CA HIS A 182 -5.04 6.85 -5.25
C HIS A 182 -5.42 7.81 -4.11
N PRO A 183 -6.72 8.00 -3.82
CA PRO A 183 -7.17 8.92 -2.76
C PRO A 183 -6.82 8.46 -1.32
N ILE A 184 -6.43 7.19 -1.17
CA ILE A 184 -5.96 6.62 0.10
C ILE A 184 -4.45 6.83 0.22
N SER A 185 -4.01 7.34 1.37
CA SER A 185 -2.59 7.53 1.66
C SER A 185 -1.84 6.20 1.85
N ALA A 186 -0.53 6.20 1.61
CA ALA A 186 0.31 5.00 1.72
C ALA A 186 0.29 4.43 3.15
N THR A 187 0.26 5.29 4.16
CA THR A 187 0.13 4.91 5.57
C THR A 187 -1.16 4.14 5.84
N LEU A 188 -2.31 4.66 5.36
CA LEU A 188 -3.60 3.99 5.54
C LEU A 188 -3.69 2.70 4.72
N TRP A 189 -3.14 2.69 3.51
CA TRP A 189 -3.09 1.49 2.68
C TRP A 189 -2.30 0.36 3.34
N ASN A 190 -1.16 0.66 3.96
CA ASN A 190 -0.39 -0.31 4.73
C ASN A 190 -1.21 -0.92 5.87
N LEU A 191 -1.99 -0.11 6.60
CA LEU A 191 -2.89 -0.60 7.64
C LEU A 191 -3.97 -1.53 7.06
N ILE A 192 -4.59 -1.13 5.94
CA ILE A 192 -5.62 -1.93 5.26
C ILE A 192 -5.05 -3.28 4.81
N SER A 193 -3.83 -3.29 4.25
CA SER A 193 -3.18 -4.52 3.77
C SER A 193 -2.91 -5.54 4.89
N ALA A 194 -2.80 -5.08 6.14
CA ALA A 194 -2.57 -5.92 7.31
C ALA A 194 -3.86 -6.45 7.95
N LEU A 195 -5.03 -5.92 7.59
CA LEU A 195 -6.32 -6.32 8.16
C LEU A 195 -6.62 -7.81 8.07
N PRO A 196 -6.39 -8.50 6.92
CA PRO A 196 -6.66 -9.94 6.82
C PRO A 196 -5.90 -10.77 7.88
N SER A 197 -4.62 -10.46 8.08
CA SER A 197 -3.79 -11.10 9.12
C SER A 197 -4.27 -10.77 10.53
N PHE A 198 -4.63 -9.51 10.76
CA PHE A 198 -5.11 -9.04 12.04
C PHE A 198 -6.42 -9.75 12.46
N PHE A 199 -7.41 -9.79 11.56
CA PHE A 199 -8.68 -10.46 11.83
C PHE A 199 -8.53 -11.96 12.02
N TYR A 200 -7.70 -12.59 11.21
CA TYR A 200 -7.40 -14.00 11.42
C TYR A 200 -6.85 -14.24 12.84
N ARG A 201 -5.90 -13.42 13.30
CA ARG A 201 -5.32 -13.58 14.63
C ARG A 201 -6.34 -13.33 15.74
N ILE A 202 -7.18 -12.29 15.60
CA ILE A 202 -8.24 -11.98 16.57
C ILE A 202 -9.26 -13.11 16.66
N ASN A 203 -9.73 -13.62 15.53
CA ASN A 203 -10.70 -14.72 15.51
C ASN A 203 -10.16 -15.93 16.30
N HIS A 204 -8.88 -16.27 16.10
CA HIS A 204 -8.25 -17.36 16.86
C HIS A 204 -8.13 -17.07 18.36
N LEU A 205 -7.96 -15.80 18.76
CA LEU A 205 -7.95 -15.42 20.18
C LEU A 205 -9.35 -15.53 20.80
N LEU A 206 -10.39 -15.13 20.08
CA LEU A 206 -11.79 -15.25 20.52
C LEU A 206 -12.19 -16.72 20.69
N LEU A 207 -11.89 -17.56 19.68
CA LEU A 207 -12.14 -18.99 19.75
C LEU A 207 -11.39 -19.67 20.91
N ALA A 208 -10.16 -19.24 21.20
CA ALA A 208 -9.41 -19.75 22.34
C ALA A 208 -10.04 -19.34 23.68
N ASP A 209 -10.59 -18.14 23.79
CA ASP A 209 -11.30 -17.72 25.01
C ASP A 209 -12.63 -18.45 25.17
N GLU A 210 -13.40 -18.64 24.11
CA GLU A 210 -14.62 -19.45 24.13
C GLU A 210 -14.34 -20.89 24.57
N LEU A 211 -13.28 -21.51 24.02
CA LEU A 211 -12.84 -22.84 24.43
C LEU A 211 -12.44 -22.85 25.91
N ARG A 212 -11.69 -21.86 26.38
CA ARG A 212 -11.30 -21.73 27.80
C ARG A 212 -12.52 -21.62 28.71
N GLN A 213 -13.51 -20.81 28.34
CA GLN A 213 -14.76 -20.66 29.09
C GLN A 213 -15.54 -21.98 29.12
N LYS A 214 -15.62 -22.68 27.99
CA LYS A 214 -16.30 -23.97 27.91
C LYS A 214 -15.65 -25.04 28.78
N ILE A 215 -14.32 -25.13 28.80
CA ILE A 215 -13.58 -26.05 29.68
C ILE A 215 -13.84 -25.73 31.15
N LEU A 216 -13.88 -24.44 31.52
CA LEU A 216 -14.15 -24.04 32.90
C LEU A 216 -15.55 -24.45 33.37
N VAL A 217 -16.56 -24.29 32.52
CA VAL A 217 -17.95 -24.66 32.85
C VAL A 217 -18.12 -26.18 32.82
N ASP A 218 -17.75 -26.83 31.72
CA ASP A 218 -18.09 -28.23 31.46
C ASP A 218 -17.19 -29.22 32.22
N ALA A 219 -15.88 -28.92 32.31
CA ALA A 219 -14.91 -29.84 32.92
C ALA A 219 -14.60 -29.52 34.38
N LEU A 220 -14.60 -28.23 34.75
CA LEU A 220 -14.23 -27.78 36.10
C LEU A 220 -15.43 -27.35 36.95
N GLY A 221 -16.65 -27.36 36.40
CA GLY A 221 -17.89 -27.03 37.12
C GLY A 221 -17.96 -25.58 37.59
N TYR A 222 -17.15 -24.69 37.02
CA TYR A 222 -17.08 -23.29 37.44
C TYR A 222 -18.29 -22.52 36.90
N THR A 223 -19.22 -22.16 37.78
CA THR A 223 -20.37 -21.30 37.45
C THR A 223 -20.03 -19.85 37.81
N LYS A 224 -20.24 -18.93 36.87
CA LYS A 224 -19.99 -17.49 37.08
C LYS A 224 -20.95 -16.88 38.09
#